data_AF-A0A962HN23-F1
#
_entry.id   AF-A0A962HN23-F1
#
_cell.length_a   1.000
_cell.length_b   1.000
_cell.length_c   1.000
_cell.angle_alpha   90.00
_cell.angle_beta   90.00
_cell.angle_gamma   90.00
#
_symmetry.space_group_name_H-M   'P 1'
#
loop_
_entity.id
_entity.type
_entity.pdbx_description
1 polymer ?
#
loop_
_entity_poly.entity_id
_entity_poly.type
_entity_poly.pdbx_seq_one_letter_code
_entity_poly.pdbx_strand_id
1 'polypeptide(L)'
;MKKLLSGILLANLLMLQALALDTIEDTPQNRLEQAERYLEANPPSAMLQEIALSTTASLPAETRQPFIDMLTKHLDIKSLTSGMKTVLVQYFTADELSVLADFYSRAGAKSAMAKMNLYMADIFPLIQAEMLKAQQKAFNPATRSTDTPNTNKNNELD
;
A
#
# COMPACT_ATOMS: atom_id res chain seq x y z
N MET A 1 -51.39 -16.90 15.27
CA MET A 1 -50.30 -15.92 15.50
C MET A 1 -48.94 -16.57 15.74
N LYS A 2 -48.79 -17.55 16.64
CA LYS A 2 -47.48 -18.23 16.90
C LYS A 2 -46.81 -18.87 15.67
N LYS A 3 -47.59 -19.49 14.75
CA LYS A 3 -47.07 -20.08 13.50
C LYS A 3 -46.60 -19.05 12.46
N LEU A 4 -47.17 -17.84 12.48
CA LEU A 4 -46.78 -16.72 11.60
C LEU A 4 -45.53 -16.00 12.15
N LEU A 5 -45.41 -15.84 13.48
CA LEU A 5 -44.18 -15.35 14.10
C LEU A 5 -42.99 -16.32 13.93
N SER A 6 -43.24 -17.63 14.01
CA SER A 6 -42.20 -18.65 13.86
C SER A 6 -41.63 -18.72 12.43
N GLY A 7 -42.43 -18.41 11.40
CA GLY A 7 -41.96 -18.37 10.01
C GLY A 7 -41.07 -17.17 9.72
N ILE A 8 -41.37 -16.01 10.31
CA ILE A 8 -40.57 -14.78 10.16
C ILE A 8 -39.23 -14.89 10.91
N LEU A 9 -39.20 -15.57 12.06
CA LEU A 9 -37.96 -15.88 12.79
C LEU A 9 -37.07 -16.87 12.03
N LEU A 10 -37.65 -17.87 11.37
CA LEU A 10 -36.88 -18.85 10.57
C LEU A 10 -36.33 -18.24 9.27
N ALA A 11 -37.08 -17.35 8.62
CA ALA A 11 -36.63 -16.65 7.41
C ALA A 11 -35.48 -15.66 7.69
N ASN A 12 -35.50 -14.98 8.84
CA ASN A 12 -34.39 -14.12 9.26
C ASN A 12 -33.14 -14.92 9.68
N LEU A 13 -33.31 -16.13 10.23
CA LEU A 13 -32.19 -17.02 10.58
C LEU A 13 -31.51 -17.63 9.34
N LEU A 14 -32.24 -17.80 8.23
CA LEU A 14 -31.67 -18.24 6.94
C LEU A 14 -30.95 -17.09 6.19
N MET A 15 -31.45 -15.86 6.27
CA MET A 15 -30.78 -14.67 5.70
C MET A 15 -29.46 -14.33 6.39
N LEU A 16 -29.29 -14.69 7.67
CA LEU A 16 -28.07 -14.40 8.43
C LEU A 16 -26.88 -15.32 8.08
N GLN A 17 -27.13 -16.47 7.43
CA GLN A 17 -26.07 -17.41 7.01
C GLN A 17 -25.42 -17.02 5.66
N ALA A 18 -25.99 -16.05 4.93
CA ALA A 18 -25.46 -15.58 3.65
C ALA A 18 -24.33 -14.53 3.80
N LEU A 19 -23.90 -14.23 5.03
CA LEU A 19 -22.76 -13.34 5.32
C LEU A 19 -21.55 -14.09 5.86
N ALA A 20 -21.46 -15.41 5.63
CA ALA A 20 -20.17 -16.06 5.67
C ALA A 20 -19.32 -15.41 4.59
N LEU A 21 -18.37 -14.56 4.98
CA LEU A 21 -17.26 -14.19 4.12
C LEU A 21 -16.65 -15.53 3.67
N ASP A 22 -16.74 -15.83 2.37
CA ASP A 22 -16.03 -16.96 1.76
C ASP A 22 -14.53 -16.68 1.85
N THR A 23 -13.97 -16.85 3.05
CA THR A 23 -12.55 -16.73 3.30
C THR A 23 -11.88 -17.97 2.77
N ILE A 24 -10.88 -17.79 1.91
CA ILE A 24 -10.11 -18.92 1.37
C ILE A 24 -9.38 -19.61 2.54
N GLU A 25 -9.52 -20.93 2.64
CA GLU A 25 -8.80 -21.70 3.66
C GLU A 25 -7.30 -21.49 3.52
N ASP A 26 -6.62 -21.18 4.62
CA ASP A 26 -5.21 -20.83 4.60
C ASP A 26 -4.30 -22.07 4.58
N THR A 27 -4.24 -22.73 3.42
CA THR A 27 -3.39 -23.90 3.17
C THR A 27 -2.18 -23.53 2.31
N PRO A 28 -1.06 -24.29 2.37
CA PRO A 28 0.09 -24.06 1.49
C PRO A 28 -0.27 -24.08 -0.01
N GLN A 29 -1.20 -24.95 -0.40
CA GLN A 29 -1.69 -25.05 -1.77
C GLN A 29 -2.46 -23.80 -2.17
N ASN A 30 -3.38 -23.33 -1.33
CA ASN A 30 -4.18 -22.14 -1.64
C ASN A 30 -3.28 -20.89 -1.68
N ARG A 31 -2.33 -20.75 -0.75
CA ARG A 31 -1.34 -19.67 -0.81
C ARG A 31 -0.57 -19.68 -2.14
N LEU A 32 -0.12 -20.85 -2.59
CA LEU A 32 0.61 -20.98 -3.85
C LEU A 32 -0.24 -20.52 -5.04
N GLU A 33 -1.49 -21.01 -5.12
CA GLU A 33 -2.42 -20.64 -6.19
C GLU A 33 -2.69 -19.13 -6.21
N GLN A 34 -2.96 -18.53 -5.05
CA GLN A 34 -3.24 -17.10 -4.97
C GLN A 34 -1.98 -16.23 -5.22
N ALA A 35 -0.79 -16.70 -4.84
CA ALA A 35 0.47 -16.05 -5.19
C ALA A 35 0.73 -16.08 -6.70
N GLU A 36 0.38 -17.17 -7.39
CA GLU A 36 0.47 -17.25 -8.85
C GLU A 36 -0.49 -16.28 -9.51
N ARG A 37 -1.76 -16.24 -9.09
CA ARG A 37 -2.74 -15.24 -9.56
C ARG A 37 -2.24 -13.81 -9.35
N TYR A 38 -1.64 -13.51 -8.19
CA TYR A 38 -1.06 -12.20 -7.93
C TYR A 38 0.08 -11.86 -8.90
N LEU A 39 1.02 -12.79 -9.14
CA LEU A 39 2.16 -12.56 -10.03
C LEU A 39 1.75 -12.50 -11.51
N GLU A 40 0.64 -13.12 -11.90
CA GLU A 40 0.04 -12.92 -13.22
C GLU A 40 -0.58 -11.52 -13.36
N ALA A 41 -1.28 -11.07 -12.33
CA ALA A 41 -1.89 -9.74 -12.31
C ALA A 41 -0.84 -8.61 -12.24
N ASN A 42 0.25 -8.85 -11.53
CA ASN A 42 1.35 -7.90 -11.27
C ASN A 42 2.72 -8.53 -11.58
N PRO A 43 3.06 -8.72 -12.87
CA PRO A 43 4.24 -9.49 -13.27
C PRO A 43 5.55 -8.75 -12.97
N PRO A 44 6.60 -9.44 -12.50
CA PRO A 44 7.90 -8.83 -12.20
C PRO A 44 8.53 -8.09 -13.39
N SER A 45 8.24 -8.54 -14.63
CA SER A 45 8.70 -7.87 -15.85
C SER A 45 8.16 -6.45 -16.00
N ALA A 46 6.89 -6.22 -15.62
CA ALA A 46 6.29 -4.88 -15.66
C ALA A 46 6.96 -3.95 -14.64
N MET A 47 7.22 -4.44 -13.43
CA MET A 47 7.97 -3.71 -12.41
C MET A 47 9.36 -3.31 -12.90
N LEU A 48 10.10 -4.24 -13.51
CA LEU A 48 11.44 -3.96 -14.02
C LEU A 48 11.45 -2.99 -15.19
N GLN A 49 10.44 -3.05 -16.06
CA GLN A 49 10.27 -2.09 -17.13
C GLN A 49 10.02 -0.67 -16.58
N GLU A 50 9.20 -0.53 -15.54
CA GLU A 50 8.98 0.76 -14.88
C GLU A 50 10.27 1.29 -14.23
N ILE A 51 11.04 0.44 -13.56
CA ILE A 51 12.35 0.80 -13.00
C ILE A 51 13.32 1.26 -14.09
N ALA A 52 13.35 0.56 -15.22
CA ALA A 52 14.19 0.95 -16.35
C ALA A 52 13.80 2.34 -16.87
N LEU A 53 12.51 2.62 -17.02
CA LEU A 53 12.01 3.91 -17.50
C LEU A 53 12.28 5.05 -16.50
N SER A 54 12.05 4.82 -15.21
CA SER A 54 12.26 5.85 -14.18
C SER A 54 13.74 6.18 -13.97
N THR A 55 14.61 5.17 -14.05
CA THR A 55 16.05 5.34 -13.79
C THR A 55 16.78 5.92 -14.99
N THR A 56 16.42 5.53 -16.22
CA THR A 56 17.13 6.00 -17.43
C THR A 56 17.04 7.50 -17.65
N ALA A 57 16.04 8.17 -17.06
CA ALA A 57 15.90 9.63 -17.09
C ALA A 57 17.07 10.38 -16.44
N SER A 58 17.77 9.77 -15.47
CA SER A 58 18.92 10.38 -14.78
C SER A 58 20.28 9.88 -15.28
N LEU A 59 20.30 8.93 -16.23
CA LEU A 59 21.54 8.34 -16.76
C LEU A 59 22.09 9.09 -17.99
N PRO A 60 23.44 9.12 -18.18
CA PRO A 60 24.08 9.50 -19.44
C PRO A 60 23.55 8.71 -20.62
N ALA A 61 23.49 9.32 -21.81
CA ALA A 61 22.86 8.71 -22.99
C ALA A 61 23.46 7.35 -23.35
N GLU A 62 24.79 7.22 -23.24
CA GLU A 62 25.54 6.01 -23.55
C GLU A 62 25.25 4.83 -22.61
N THR A 63 24.76 5.06 -21.38
CA THR A 63 24.50 3.99 -20.40
C THR A 63 23.04 3.56 -20.33
N ARG A 64 22.12 4.32 -20.95
CA ARG A 64 20.68 4.03 -20.90
C ARG A 64 20.33 2.67 -21.50
N GLN A 65 20.73 2.40 -22.75
CA GLN A 65 20.36 1.16 -23.43
C GLN A 65 20.98 -0.09 -22.76
N PRO A 66 22.28 -0.10 -22.37
CA PRO A 66 22.82 -1.20 -21.59
C PRO A 66 22.05 -1.47 -20.29
N PHE A 67 21.60 -0.44 -19.59
CA PHE A 67 20.80 -0.59 -18.37
C PHE A 67 19.41 -1.19 -18.63
N ILE A 68 18.73 -0.72 -19.69
CA ILE A 68 17.44 -1.31 -20.11
C ILE A 68 17.63 -2.79 -20.46
N ASP A 69 18.66 -3.13 -21.23
CA ASP A 69 18.94 -4.50 -21.65
C ASP A 69 19.29 -5.40 -20.47
N MET A 70 20.04 -4.89 -19.48
CA MET A 70 20.31 -5.61 -18.23
C MET A 70 19.02 -6.05 -17.54
N LEU A 71 18.06 -5.14 -17.36
CA LEU A 71 16.81 -5.43 -16.64
C LEU A 71 15.80 -6.24 -17.47
N THR A 72 15.79 -6.06 -18.80
CA THR A 72 14.74 -6.62 -19.66
C THR A 72 15.16 -7.87 -20.45
N LYS A 73 16.46 -8.10 -20.65
CA LYS A 73 16.99 -9.22 -21.45
C LYS A 73 17.88 -10.16 -20.66
N HIS A 74 18.72 -9.63 -19.76
CA HIS A 74 19.74 -10.42 -19.06
C HIS A 74 19.30 -10.90 -17.68
N LEU A 75 18.37 -10.19 -17.04
CA LEU A 75 17.83 -10.63 -15.76
C LEU A 75 17.03 -11.93 -15.94
N ASP A 76 17.31 -12.92 -15.11
CA ASP A 76 16.52 -14.16 -15.07
C ASP A 76 15.17 -13.91 -14.39
N ILE A 77 14.19 -13.49 -15.19
CA ILE A 77 12.82 -13.23 -14.76
C ILE A 77 12.18 -14.47 -14.14
N LYS A 78 12.52 -15.68 -14.61
CA LYS A 78 11.91 -16.91 -14.08
C LYS A 78 12.42 -17.18 -12.66
N SER A 79 13.72 -17.04 -12.46
CA SER A 79 14.32 -17.17 -11.13
C SER A 79 13.77 -16.12 -10.16
N LEU A 80 13.68 -14.86 -10.59
CA LEU A 80 13.08 -13.79 -9.78
C LEU A 80 11.61 -14.08 -9.43
N THR A 81 10.80 -14.49 -10.42
CA THR A 81 9.38 -14.81 -10.21
C THR A 81 9.20 -15.96 -9.23
N SER A 82 10.04 -17.00 -9.33
CA SER A 82 10.05 -18.12 -8.38
C SER A 82 10.42 -17.66 -6.96
N GLY A 83 11.45 -16.82 -6.82
CA GLY A 83 11.84 -16.23 -5.54
C GLY A 83 10.74 -15.39 -4.92
N MET A 84 10.10 -14.53 -5.71
CA MET A 84 8.95 -13.73 -5.28
C MET A 84 7.78 -14.60 -4.82
N LYS A 85 7.47 -15.66 -5.56
CA LYS A 85 6.42 -16.62 -5.17
C LYS A 85 6.69 -17.24 -3.80
N THR A 86 7.93 -17.70 -3.57
CA THR A 86 8.35 -18.25 -2.27
C THR A 86 8.18 -17.25 -1.13
N VAL A 87 8.58 -16.00 -1.35
CA VAL A 87 8.43 -14.93 -0.35
C VAL A 87 6.95 -14.61 -0.11
N LEU A 88 6.13 -14.54 -1.16
CA LEU A 88 4.69 -14.27 -1.04
C LEU A 88 3.99 -15.30 -0.14
N VAL A 89 4.19 -16.59 -0.40
CA VAL A 89 3.54 -17.65 0.40
C VAL A 89 4.07 -17.74 1.84
N GLN A 90 5.25 -17.19 2.09
CA GLN A 90 5.83 -17.10 3.44
C GLN A 90 5.16 -15.99 4.28
N TYR A 91 4.90 -14.84 3.68
CA TYR A 91 4.45 -13.65 4.42
C TYR A 91 2.93 -13.42 4.41
N PHE A 92 2.22 -13.95 3.42
CA PHE A 92 0.80 -13.71 3.24
C PHE A 92 -0.01 -15.01 3.35
N THR A 93 -1.21 -14.87 3.88
CA THR A 93 -2.25 -15.90 3.87
C THR A 93 -2.87 -16.04 2.48
N ALA A 94 -3.59 -17.14 2.24
CA ALA A 94 -4.29 -17.34 0.97
C ALA A 94 -5.31 -16.22 0.68
N ASP A 95 -6.03 -15.76 1.70
CA ASP A 95 -7.04 -14.70 1.56
C ASP A 95 -6.41 -13.34 1.21
N GLU A 96 -5.34 -12.94 1.90
CA GLU A 96 -4.61 -11.70 1.59
C GLU A 96 -4.04 -11.72 0.17
N LEU A 97 -3.49 -12.85 -0.28
CA LEU A 97 -2.99 -13.00 -1.64
C LEU A 97 -4.13 -12.90 -2.67
N SER A 98 -5.31 -13.46 -2.39
CA SER A 98 -6.47 -13.32 -3.27
C SER A 98 -6.93 -11.87 -3.36
N VAL A 99 -7.00 -11.16 -2.24
CA VAL A 99 -7.35 -9.73 -2.22
C VAL A 99 -6.36 -8.92 -3.06
N LEU A 100 -5.05 -9.20 -2.94
CA LEU A 100 -4.04 -8.54 -3.75
C LEU A 100 -4.18 -8.90 -5.24
N ALA A 101 -4.39 -10.17 -5.57
CA ALA A 101 -4.59 -10.62 -6.95
C ALA A 101 -5.81 -9.95 -7.59
N ASP A 102 -6.94 -9.92 -6.90
CA ASP A 102 -8.17 -9.26 -7.36
C ASP A 102 -7.98 -7.76 -7.50
N PHE A 103 -7.30 -7.13 -6.54
CA PHE A 103 -6.97 -5.71 -6.61
C PHE A 103 -6.20 -5.41 -7.88
N TYR A 104 -5.05 -6.05 -8.09
CA TYR A 104 -4.15 -5.79 -9.21
C TYR A 104 -4.70 -6.25 -10.56
N SER A 105 -5.67 -7.17 -10.59
CA SER A 105 -6.33 -7.58 -11.84
C SER A 105 -7.21 -6.48 -12.44
N ARG A 106 -7.63 -5.49 -11.64
CA ARG A 106 -8.49 -4.39 -12.11
C ARG A 106 -7.66 -3.33 -12.85
N ALA A 107 -8.10 -2.96 -14.06
CA ALA A 107 -7.46 -1.90 -14.84
C ALA A 107 -7.35 -0.57 -14.07
N GLY A 108 -8.38 -0.23 -13.29
CA GLY A 108 -8.39 0.96 -12.44
C GLY A 108 -7.31 0.93 -11.35
N ALA A 109 -7.07 -0.23 -10.75
CA ALA A 109 -6.03 -0.40 -9.73
C ALA A 109 -4.63 -0.25 -10.32
N LYS A 110 -4.35 -0.88 -11.46
CA LYS A 110 -3.07 -0.71 -12.18
C LYS A 110 -2.81 0.76 -12.51
N SER A 111 -3.82 1.46 -13.04
CA SER A 111 -3.71 2.90 -13.34
C SER A 111 -3.49 3.74 -12.08
N ALA A 112 -4.17 3.43 -10.98
CA ALA A 112 -4.01 4.13 -9.71
C ALA A 112 -2.60 3.94 -9.12
N MET A 113 -2.09 2.71 -9.13
CA MET A 113 -0.76 2.41 -8.60
C MET A 113 0.36 3.08 -9.41
N ALA A 114 0.25 3.12 -10.75
CA ALA A 114 1.21 3.86 -11.58
C ALA A 114 1.23 5.37 -11.25
N LYS A 115 0.07 5.96 -10.90
CA LYS A 115 -0.02 7.37 -10.49
C LYS A 115 0.47 7.61 -9.06
N MET A 116 0.52 6.58 -8.22
CA MET A 116 0.97 6.71 -6.83
C MET A 116 2.43 7.18 -6.75
N ASN A 117 3.27 6.75 -7.68
CA ASN A 117 4.68 7.19 -7.76
C ASN A 117 4.77 8.70 -8.04
N LEU A 118 3.95 9.20 -8.98
CA LEU A 118 3.87 10.63 -9.29
C LEU A 118 3.31 11.43 -8.12
N TYR A 119 2.24 10.94 -7.51
CA TYR A 119 1.64 11.53 -6.32
C TYR A 119 2.66 11.67 -5.18
N MET A 120 3.43 10.61 -4.89
CA MET A 120 4.46 10.66 -3.86
C MET A 120 5.60 11.61 -4.21
N ALA A 121 6.01 11.68 -5.49
CA ALA A 121 7.01 12.64 -5.95
C ALA A 121 6.59 14.10 -5.68
N ASP A 122 5.30 14.42 -5.81
CA ASP A 122 4.75 15.75 -5.52
C ASP A 122 4.53 15.99 -4.02
N ILE A 123 4.23 14.94 -3.24
CA ILE A 123 4.01 15.03 -1.79
C ILE A 123 5.33 15.23 -1.01
N PHE A 124 6.43 14.61 -1.44
CA PHE A 124 7.71 14.69 -0.71
C PHE A 124 8.21 16.13 -0.47
N PRO A 125 8.23 17.04 -1.48
CA PRO A 125 8.59 18.44 -1.25
C PRO A 125 7.67 19.16 -0.25
N LEU A 126 6.38 18.83 -0.23
CA LEU A 126 5.42 19.41 0.72
C LEU A 126 5.72 18.96 2.15
N ILE A 127 6.01 17.67 2.34
CA ILE A 127 6.45 17.14 3.64
C ILE A 127 7.72 17.84 4.11
N GLN A 128 8.72 17.99 3.23
CA GLN A 128 9.97 18.69 3.57
C GLN A 128 9.73 20.14 3.98
N ALA A 129 8.86 20.86 3.27
CA ALA A 129 8.51 22.24 3.60
C ALA A 129 7.84 22.34 4.98
N GLU A 130 6.89 21.46 5.28
CA GLU A 130 6.22 21.44 6.60
C GLU A 130 7.18 21.02 7.73
N MET A 131 8.09 20.07 7.48
CA MET A 131 9.13 19.70 8.44
C MET A 131 10.06 20.88 8.77
N LEU A 132 10.48 21.66 7.78
CA LEU A 132 11.30 22.85 8.00
C LEU A 132 10.56 23.91 8.81
N LYS A 133 9.28 24.16 8.50
CA LYS A 133 8.43 25.06 9.31
C LYS A 133 8.29 24.58 10.76
N ALA A 134 8.08 23.28 10.95
CA ALA A 134 7.96 22.68 12.28
C ALA A 134 9.27 22.81 13.06
N GLN A 135 10.42 22.56 12.43
CA GLN A 135 11.74 22.74 13.03
C GLN A 135 11.95 24.20 13.46
N GLN A 136 11.64 25.17 12.59
CA GLN A 136 11.73 26.58 12.95
C GLN A 136 10.85 26.89 14.16
N LYS A 137 9.60 26.45 14.21
CA LYS A 137 8.74 26.70 15.38
C LYS A 137 9.27 26.07 16.68
N ALA A 138 9.83 24.86 16.61
CA ALA A 138 10.32 24.12 17.79
C ALA A 138 11.64 24.67 18.34
N PHE A 139 12.51 25.19 17.47
CA PHE A 139 13.88 25.56 17.83
C PHE A 139 14.17 27.07 17.72
N ASN A 140 13.21 27.89 17.28
CA ASN A 140 13.36 29.34 17.27
C ASN A 140 13.15 29.90 18.70
N PRO A 141 14.11 30.60 19.30
CA PRO A 141 14.00 31.12 20.67
C PRO A 141 12.88 32.15 20.84
N ALA A 142 12.42 32.80 19.76
CA ALA A 142 11.33 33.79 19.81
C ALA A 142 9.92 33.19 20.03
N THR A 143 9.73 31.88 19.81
CA THR A 143 8.46 31.18 20.08
C THR A 143 8.40 30.55 21.48
N ARG A 144 9.52 30.51 22.22
CA ARG A 144 9.54 30.03 23.63
C ARG A 144 9.03 31.08 24.63
N SER A 145 8.98 32.35 24.26
CA SER A 145 8.66 33.46 25.17
C SER A 145 7.17 33.85 25.20
N THR A 146 6.31 33.26 24.38
CA THR A 146 4.87 33.58 24.36
C THR A 146 4.00 32.62 25.17
N ASP A 147 4.55 31.50 25.65
CA ASP A 147 3.82 30.47 26.41
C ASP A 147 4.13 30.48 27.91
N THR A 148 4.67 31.59 28.45
CA THR A 148 4.70 31.77 29.91
C THR A 148 3.27 32.08 30.40
N PRO A 149 2.63 31.24 31.24
CA PRO A 149 1.40 31.62 31.90
C PRO A 149 1.68 32.87 32.73
N ASN A 150 0.92 33.94 32.45
CA ASN A 150 0.95 35.17 33.22
C ASN A 150 0.45 34.90 34.65
N THR A 151 1.35 34.47 35.54
CA THR A 151 1.19 34.57 36.99
C THR A 151 1.81 35.89 37.45
N ASN A 152 1.22 37.00 37.04
CA ASN A 152 1.33 38.23 37.80
C ASN A 152 0.06 39.08 37.68
N LYS A 153 -0.90 38.80 38.57
CA LYS A 153 -1.76 39.84 39.13
C LYS A 153 -1.29 40.07 40.56
N ASN A 154 -0.50 41.11 40.75
CA ASN A 154 -0.19 41.68 42.04
C ASN A 154 -1.47 42.14 42.76
N ASN A 155 -1.49 41.89 44.07
CA ASN A 155 -2.07 42.68 45.17
C ASN A 155 -3.11 43.77 44.86
N GLU A 156 -4.22 43.74 45.59
CA GLU A 156 -4.83 44.90 46.29
C GLU A 156 -5.84 44.37 47.34
N LEU A 157 -5.51 44.53 48.63
CA LEU A 157 -6.24 45.36 49.62
C LEU A 157 -7.45 44.68 50.28
N ASP A 158 -7.22 43.98 51.41
CA ASP A 158 -7.68 44.35 52.77
C ASP A 158 -7.20 43.32 53.82
#